data_AF-A0AAW0G356-F1
#
_entry.id   AF-A0AAW0G356-F1
#
_cell.length_a   1.000
_cell.length_b   1.000
_cell.length_c   1.000
_cell.angle_alpha   90.00
_cell.angle_beta   90.00
_cell.angle_gamma   90.00
#
_symmetry.space_group_name_H-M   'P 1'
#
loop_
_entity.id
_entity.type
_entity.pdbx_description
1 polymer ?
#
loop_
_entity_poly.entity_id
_entity_poly.type
_entity_poly.pdbx_seq_one_letter_code
_entity_poly.pdbx_strand_id
1 'polypeptide(L)' 'MLQSSRLVPPSDGHDTTGQVDPSAHGFGPVQVSLAGFHAELDDRVINSSQLLGGRFSYNEDLNAGNFVGIGEVPS' A
#
# COMPACT_ATOMS: atom_id res chain seq x y z
N MET A 1 0.77 10.64 -14.75
CA MET A 1 2.24 10.75 -14.65
C MET A 1 2.89 9.57 -15.37
N LEU A 2 4.14 9.71 -15.83
CA LEU A 2 4.90 8.58 -16.36
C LEU A 2 5.51 7.82 -15.17
N GLN A 3 4.91 6.71 -14.78
CA GLN A 3 5.46 5.74 -13.82
C GLN A 3 5.58 4.40 -14.52
N SER A 4 6.59 3.60 -14.16
CA SER A 4 6.79 2.26 -14.71
C SER A 4 5.71 1.27 -14.26
N SER A 5 5.10 1.52 -13.09
CA SER A 5 4.04 0.70 -12.51
C SER A 5 2.65 1.10 -13.03
N ARG A 6 1.74 0.12 -12.96
CA ARG A 6 0.29 0.23 -13.11
C ARG A 6 -0.36 -0.56 -11.98
N LEU A 7 -1.10 0.15 -11.14
CA LEU A 7 -1.88 -0.49 -10.07
C LEU A 7 -3.02 -1.31 -10.67
N VAL A 8 -3.17 -2.55 -10.20
CA VAL A 8 -4.26 -3.46 -10.58
C VAL A 8 -4.93 -4.04 -9.33
N PRO A 9 -6.18 -4.54 -9.43
CA PRO A 9 -6.86 -5.13 -8.28
C PRO A 9 -6.08 -6.31 -7.67
N PRO A 10 -6.11 -6.48 -6.35
CA PRO A 10 -5.54 -7.65 -5.68
C PRO A 10 -6.30 -8.93 -6.07
N SER A 11 -5.67 -10.09 -5.93
CA SER A 11 -6.21 -11.36 -6.42
C SER A 11 -7.47 -11.86 -5.69
N ASP A 12 -7.69 -11.40 -4.46
CA ASP A 12 -8.89 -11.68 -3.65
C ASP A 12 -10.01 -10.66 -3.88
N GLY A 13 -9.74 -9.57 -4.59
CA GLY A 13 -10.71 -8.54 -4.93
C GLY A 13 -11.21 -7.70 -3.75
N HIS A 14 -10.45 -7.60 -2.66
CA HIS A 14 -10.82 -6.75 -1.53
C HIS A 14 -10.79 -5.25 -1.88
N ASP A 15 -11.46 -4.42 -1.06
CA ASP A 15 -11.46 -2.97 -1.19
C ASP A 15 -10.15 -2.40 -0.66
N THR A 16 -9.40 -1.72 -1.53
CA THR A 16 -8.07 -1.18 -1.24
C THR A 16 -8.10 0.27 -0.73
N THR A 17 -9.28 0.81 -0.40
CA THR A 17 -9.43 2.20 0.04
C THR A 17 -8.64 2.47 1.32
N GLY A 18 -7.76 3.48 1.27
CA GLY A 18 -6.93 3.84 2.41
C GLY A 18 -5.70 2.96 2.61
N GLN A 19 -5.40 2.02 1.69
CA GLN A 19 -4.21 1.16 1.70
C GLN A 19 -3.21 1.45 0.57
N VAL A 20 -3.61 2.26 -0.41
CA VAL A 20 -2.79 2.64 -1.56
C VAL A 20 -3.33 3.94 -2.16
N ASP A 21 -2.46 4.83 -2.62
CA ASP A 21 -2.82 6.07 -3.31
C ASP A 21 -2.77 5.82 -4.84
N PRO A 22 -3.91 5.68 -5.54
CA PRO A 22 -3.91 5.41 -6.98
C PRO A 22 -3.22 6.51 -7.81
N SER A 23 -3.11 7.73 -7.28
CA SER A 23 -2.46 8.84 -7.97
C SER A 23 -0.92 8.74 -8.00
N ALA A 24 -0.35 7.92 -7.11
CA ALA A 24 1.08 7.60 -7.07
C ALA A 24 1.51 6.62 -8.17
N HIS A 25 0.55 5.92 -8.79
CA HIS A 25 0.81 4.89 -9.81
C HIS A 25 0.45 5.39 -11.21
N GLY A 26 1.05 4.78 -12.23
CA GLY A 26 0.85 5.16 -13.63
C GLY A 26 0.07 4.11 -14.43
N PHE A 27 0.33 4.11 -15.73
CA PHE A 27 -0.19 3.12 -16.68
C PHE A 27 0.96 2.38 -17.37
N GLY A 28 2.08 2.22 -16.67
CA GLY A 28 3.26 1.54 -17.19
C GLY A 28 3.03 0.03 -17.41
N PRO A 29 4.01 -0.66 -18.01
CA PRO A 29 3.88 -2.07 -18.35
C PRO A 29 3.99 -3.01 -17.14
N VAL A 30 4.54 -2.53 -16.00
CA VAL A 30 4.71 -3.35 -14.80
C VAL A 30 3.42 -3.27 -13.99
N GLN A 31 2.77 -4.41 -13.76
CA GLN A 31 1.58 -4.46 -12.93
C GLN A 31 1.98 -4.70 -11.48
N VAL A 32 1.39 -3.92 -10.57
CA VAL A 32 1.56 -4.07 -9.12
C VAL A 32 0.19 -4.13 -8.47
N SER A 33 0.07 -4.87 -7.38
CA SER A 33 -1.15 -4.90 -6.56
C SER A 33 -0.81 -4.94 -5.07
N LEU A 34 -1.79 -4.66 -4.22
CA LEU A 34 -1.70 -5.07 -2.83
C LEU A 34 -1.71 -6.60 -2.72
N ALA A 35 -1.31 -7.11 -1.56
CA ALA A 35 -1.28 -8.54 -1.29
C ALA A 35 -2.72 -9.08 -1.30
N GLY A 36 -3.00 -10.08 -2.13
CA GLY A 36 -4.31 -10.75 -2.12
C GLY A 36 -4.47 -11.79 -1.00
N PHE A 37 -3.54 -11.83 -0.05
CA PHE A 37 -3.60 -12.69 1.13
C PHE A 37 -2.74 -12.07 2.24
N HIS A 38 -3.35 -11.87 3.40
CA HIS A 38 -2.69 -11.32 4.58
C HIS A 38 -2.26 -12.46 5.52
N ALA A 39 -1.03 -12.38 6.02
CA ALA A 39 -0.59 -13.17 7.16
C ALA A 39 -1.16 -12.61 8.48
N GLU A 40 -1.18 -13.42 9.53
CA GLU A 40 -1.67 -13.03 10.87
C GLU A 40 -1.01 -11.75 11.42
N LEU A 41 0.23 -11.49 11.03
CA LEU A 41 0.98 -10.31 11.50
C LEU A 41 0.63 -9.03 10.74
N ASP A 42 0.15 -9.11 9.51
CA ASP A 42 -0.02 -7.93 8.65
C ASP A 42 -1.05 -6.99 9.27
N ASP A 43 -2.23 -7.52 9.61
CA ASP A 43 -3.28 -6.75 10.29
C ASP A 43 -2.83 -6.22 11.65
N ARG A 44 -2.00 -6.97 12.39
CA ARG A 44 -1.48 -6.52 13.69
C ARG A 44 -0.53 -5.34 13.54
N VAL A 45 0.33 -5.36 12.52
CA VAL A 45 1.30 -4.30 12.23
C VAL A 45 0.57 -3.05 11.76
N ILE A 46 -0.36 -3.17 10.81
CA ILE A 46 -1.13 -2.05 10.28
C ILE A 46 -1.99 -1.41 11.37
N ASN A 47 -2.77 -2.19 12.11
CA ASN A 47 -3.62 -1.65 13.18
C ASN A 47 -2.80 -0.98 14.29
N SER A 48 -1.65 -1.55 14.67
CA SER A 48 -0.77 -0.93 15.67
C SER A 48 -0.20 0.40 15.19
N SER A 49 0.14 0.52 13.90
CA SER A 49 0.67 1.76 13.32
C SER A 49 -0.34 2.92 13.38
N GLN A 50 -1.61 2.62 13.10
CA GLN A 50 -2.72 3.59 13.15
C GLN A 50 -2.99 4.08 14.58
N LEU A 51 -2.76 3.24 15.58
CA LEU A 51 -2.94 3.57 17.00
C LEU A 51 -1.74 4.32 17.60
N LEU A 52 -0.51 3.91 17.27
CA LEU A 52 0.69 4.41 17.94
C LEU A 52 1.18 5.75 17.38
N GLY A 53 1.08 5.97 16.06
CA GLY A 53 1.58 7.19 15.43
C GLY A 53 3.08 7.44 15.65
N GLY A 54 3.50 8.70 15.54
CA GLY A 54 4.88 9.12 15.75
C GLY A 54 5.86 8.38 14.84
N ARG A 55 6.80 7.64 15.44
CA ARG A 55 7.79 6.82 14.69
C ARG A 55 7.17 5.62 13.96
N PHE A 56 5.95 5.24 14.35
CA PHE A 56 5.21 4.12 13.78
C PHE A 56 3.96 4.61 13.04
N SER A 57 3.92 5.87 12.61
CA SER A 57 2.77 6.41 11.89
C SER A 57 2.43 5.57 10.67
N TYR A 58 1.14 5.33 10.48
CA TYR A 58 0.61 4.73 9.26
C TYR A 58 0.95 5.60 8.05
N ASN A 59 1.34 4.96 6.95
CA ASN A 59 1.57 5.56 5.65
C ASN A 59 0.73 4.79 4.63
N GLU A 60 -0.18 5.50 3.96
CA GLU A 60 -1.11 4.92 3.00
C GLU A 60 -0.41 4.34 1.77
N ASP A 61 0.66 4.99 1.28
CA ASP A 61 1.41 4.46 0.15
C ASP A 61 2.86 4.95 0.20
N LEU A 62 3.76 4.02 0.48
CA LEU A 62 5.19 4.30 0.54
C LEU A 62 5.74 4.74 -0.82
N ASN A 63 5.04 4.49 -1.92
CA ASN A 63 5.42 4.94 -3.27
C ASN A 63 4.94 6.36 -3.60
N ALA A 64 4.17 7.01 -2.74
CA ALA A 64 3.65 8.38 -2.95
C ALA A 64 4.68 9.49 -2.67
N GLY A 65 5.98 9.18 -2.76
CA GLY A 65 7.07 10.14 -2.55
C GLY A 65 7.48 10.33 -1.08
N ASN A 66 6.86 9.63 -0.14
CA ASN A 66 7.28 9.56 1.26
C ASN A 66 7.38 8.10 1.73
N PHE A 67 8.60 7.64 1.98
CA PHE A 67 8.89 6.26 2.39
C PHE A 67 8.95 6.07 3.92
N VAL A 68 8.58 7.08 4.72
CA VAL A 68 8.63 7.00 6.19
C VAL A 68 7.29 6.55 6.74
N GLY A 69 7.30 5.58 7.65
CA GLY A 69 6.12 5.06 8.34
C GLY A 69 5.96 3.56 8.16
N ILE A 70 4.74 3.07 8.44
CA ILE A 70 4.32 1.69 8.23
C ILE A 70 3.15 1.69 7.27
N GLY A 71 3.26 0.94 6.19
CA GLY A 71 2.21 0.82 5.18
C GLY A 71 2.36 -0.50 4.44
N GLU A 72 1.35 -0.84 3.66
CA GLU A 72 1.47 -1.94 2.70
C GLU A 72 2.33 -1.50 1.52
N VAL A 73 3.03 -2.44 0.89
CA VAL A 73 3.85 -2.17 -0.28
C VAL A 73 3.25 -2.91 -1.46
N PRO A 74 2.65 -2.21 -2.43
CA PRO A 74 2.23 -2.82 -3.70
C PRO A 74 3.42 -3.49 -4.39
N SER A 75 3.23 -4.73 -4.86
CA SER A 75 4.27 -5.54 -5.51
C SER A 75 3.80 -6.24 -6.78
#